data_AF-A0A964T8F4-F1
#
_entry.id   AF-A0A964T8F4-F1
#
_cell.length_a   1.000
_cell.length_b   1.000
_cell.length_c   1.000
_cell.angle_alpha   90.00
_cell.angle_beta   90.00
_cell.angle_gamma   90.00
#
_symmetry.space_group_name_H-M   'P 1'
#
loop_
_entity.id
_entity.type
_entity.pdbx_description
1 polymer ?
#
loop_
_entity_poly.entity_id
_entity_poly.type
_entity_poly.pdbx_seq_one_letter_code
_entity_poly.pdbx_strand_id
1 'polypeptide(L)'
;MMHWRDAALTFSGMPELARWLASPVPVWLWSRDARLLLWANPAGGRELGLRHFSDLASVELAPQDPLRRGLESAARNAGEAGTLARLRFPGFRVGPLLCRVRRLRSPQGERVLLVEALDARPHWGIESDLLSFFSGADFRAVLVGPELPPGEPADARVVDGRGLVALPNPSGVAGLAIVPREAGPPATHASGQDVPAPGPPPPA
;
A
#
# COMPACT_ATOMS: atom_id res chain seq x y z
N MET A 1 8.51 -10.56 12.16
CA MET A 1 7.73 -10.08 10.99
C MET A 1 7.33 -8.65 11.28
N MET A 2 7.67 -7.71 10.40
CA MET A 2 7.34 -6.29 10.57
C MET A 2 5.81 -6.13 10.51
N HIS A 3 5.21 -5.33 11.38
CA HIS A 3 3.78 -5.06 11.31
C HIS A 3 3.51 -4.36 9.96
N TRP A 4 2.40 -4.68 9.28
CA TRP A 4 2.15 -4.23 7.90
C TRP A 4 2.22 -2.70 7.75
N ARG A 5 1.80 -1.95 8.78
CA ARG A 5 1.90 -0.48 8.83
C ARG A 5 3.34 0.01 8.79
N ASP A 6 4.22 -0.60 9.58
CA ASP A 6 5.63 -0.21 9.61
C ASP A 6 6.27 -0.52 8.26
N ALA A 7 5.94 -1.68 7.67
CA ALA A 7 6.40 -2.06 6.34
C ALA A 7 5.89 -1.07 5.26
N ALA A 8 4.60 -0.71 5.32
CA ALA A 8 4.00 0.27 4.42
C ALA A 8 4.78 1.59 4.47
N LEU A 9 4.97 2.16 5.65
CA LEU A 9 5.67 3.43 5.83
C LEU A 9 7.16 3.33 5.45
N THR A 10 7.84 2.27 5.89
CA THR A 10 9.28 2.09 5.67
C THR A 10 9.60 1.93 4.18
N PHE A 11 8.86 1.13 3.45
CA PHE A 11 9.10 0.94 2.02
C PHE A 11 8.59 2.13 1.20
N SER A 12 7.43 2.69 1.54
CA SER A 12 6.89 3.86 0.82
C SER A 12 7.76 5.10 0.99
N GLY A 13 8.47 5.23 2.11
CA GLY A 13 9.46 6.28 2.35
C GLY A 13 10.77 6.13 1.58
N MET A 14 11.05 4.97 0.96
CA MET A 14 12.25 4.83 0.13
C MET A 14 12.15 5.73 -1.11
N PRO A 15 13.16 6.55 -1.43
CA PRO A 15 13.13 7.42 -2.61
C PRO A 15 12.82 6.67 -3.92
N GLU A 16 13.32 5.44 -4.06
CA GLU A 16 13.09 4.60 -5.24
C GLU A 16 11.63 4.14 -5.38
N LEU A 17 10.87 4.07 -4.27
CA LEU A 17 9.47 3.62 -4.24
C LEU A 17 8.48 4.78 -4.11
N ALA A 18 8.85 5.86 -3.42
CA ALA A 18 7.99 7.03 -3.18
C ALA A 18 7.43 7.60 -4.49
N ARG A 19 8.26 7.68 -5.54
CA ARG A 19 7.86 8.11 -6.89
C ARG A 19 6.76 7.26 -7.54
N TRP A 20 6.56 6.02 -7.07
CA TRP A 20 5.60 5.07 -7.62
C TRP A 20 4.30 5.00 -6.83
N LEU A 21 4.21 5.63 -5.66
CA LEU A 21 3.05 5.53 -4.75
C LEU A 21 1.73 5.89 -5.45
N ALA A 22 1.72 7.01 -6.15
CA ALA A 22 0.58 7.52 -6.90
C ALA A 22 0.65 7.16 -8.40
N SER A 23 1.61 6.34 -8.81
CA SER A 23 1.79 6.01 -10.23
C SER A 23 0.73 5.01 -10.69
N PRO A 24 0.15 5.18 -11.89
CA PRO A 24 -0.76 4.21 -12.47
C PRO A 24 -0.03 2.98 -13.05
N VAL A 25 1.31 2.94 -12.99
CA VAL A 25 2.12 1.81 -13.41
C VAL A 25 2.23 0.79 -12.26
N PRO A 26 1.88 -0.49 -12.45
CA PRO A 26 2.07 -1.54 -11.45
C PRO A 26 3.54 -1.72 -11.04
N VAL A 27 3.80 -1.65 -9.74
CA VAL A 27 5.12 -1.84 -9.14
C VAL A 27 5.03 -2.71 -7.89
N TRP A 28 5.95 -3.67 -7.77
CA TRP A 28 6.06 -4.57 -6.62
C TRP A 28 7.49 -4.63 -6.10
N LEU A 29 7.62 -4.81 -4.78
CA LEU A 29 8.87 -5.10 -4.10
C LEU A 29 8.79 -6.50 -3.50
N TRP A 30 9.67 -7.39 -3.95
CA TRP A 30 9.76 -8.76 -3.45
C TRP A 30 11.00 -8.94 -2.59
N SER A 31 10.94 -9.91 -1.67
CA SER A 31 12.12 -10.39 -0.95
C SER A 31 13.20 -10.89 -1.92
N ARG A 32 14.45 -10.95 -1.45
CA ARG A 32 15.61 -11.40 -2.26
C ARG A 32 15.36 -12.74 -2.98
N ASP A 33 14.73 -13.67 -2.28
CA ASP A 33 14.42 -15.02 -2.71
C ASP A 33 13.09 -15.12 -3.46
N ALA A 34 12.49 -13.97 -3.82
CA ALA A 34 11.22 -13.84 -4.53
C ALA A 34 10.06 -14.60 -3.88
N ARG A 35 10.12 -14.81 -2.56
CA ARG A 35 9.11 -15.56 -1.80
C ARG A 35 7.99 -14.67 -1.31
N LEU A 36 8.33 -13.51 -0.73
CA LEU A 36 7.39 -12.64 -0.03
C LEU A 36 7.21 -11.34 -0.79
N LEU A 37 5.96 -10.90 -0.93
CA LEU A 37 5.64 -9.56 -1.39
C LEU A 37 5.77 -8.59 -0.21
N LEU A 38 6.75 -7.68 -0.28
CA LEU A 38 7.08 -6.77 0.82
C LEU A 38 6.37 -5.41 0.69
N TRP A 39 6.14 -4.98 -0.54
CA TRP A 39 5.46 -3.71 -0.85
C TRP A 39 4.88 -3.77 -2.27
N ALA A 40 3.82 -3.03 -2.50
CA ALA A 40 3.30 -2.73 -3.82
C ALA A 40 2.68 -1.33 -3.78
N ASN A 41 2.64 -0.65 -4.92
CA ASN A 41 1.74 0.50 -5.06
C ASN A 41 0.29 0.01 -5.28
N PRO A 42 -0.72 0.90 -5.20
CA PRO A 42 -2.13 0.51 -5.39
C PRO A 42 -2.35 -0.21 -6.72
N ALA A 43 -1.67 0.25 -7.78
CA ALA A 43 -1.60 -0.40 -9.08
C ALA A 43 -1.24 -1.88 -9.00
N GLY A 44 -0.08 -2.19 -8.41
CA GLY A 44 0.41 -3.55 -8.27
C GLY A 44 -0.46 -4.39 -7.36
N GLY A 45 -1.02 -3.79 -6.30
CA GLY A 45 -2.00 -4.46 -5.45
C GLY A 45 -3.22 -4.92 -6.23
N ARG A 46 -3.83 -4.02 -7.03
CA ARG A 46 -5.01 -4.32 -7.84
C ARG A 46 -4.75 -5.39 -8.91
N GLU A 47 -3.60 -5.35 -9.57
CA GLU A 47 -3.19 -6.39 -10.53
C GLU A 47 -3.11 -7.79 -9.90
N LEU A 48 -2.82 -7.86 -8.60
CA LEU A 48 -2.84 -9.09 -7.81
C LEU A 48 -4.20 -9.38 -7.15
N GLY A 49 -5.23 -8.55 -7.38
CA GLY A 49 -6.54 -8.67 -6.76
C GLY A 49 -6.60 -8.28 -5.28
N LEU A 50 -5.59 -7.56 -4.78
CA LEU A 50 -5.48 -7.11 -3.40
C LEU A 50 -6.24 -5.79 -3.22
N ARG A 51 -6.93 -5.64 -2.08
CA ARG A 51 -7.74 -4.44 -1.79
C ARG A 51 -7.00 -3.46 -0.88
N HIS A 52 -6.25 -3.99 0.07
CA HIS A 52 -5.53 -3.22 1.08
C HIS A 52 -4.06 -3.61 1.13
N PHE A 53 -3.20 -2.70 1.60
CA PHE A 53 -1.78 -2.96 1.79
C PHE A 53 -1.54 -4.13 2.75
N SER A 54 -2.39 -4.29 3.77
CA SER A 54 -2.33 -5.41 4.71
C SER A 54 -2.46 -6.78 4.04
N ASP A 55 -3.13 -6.85 2.89
CA ASP A 55 -3.37 -8.11 2.18
C ASP A 55 -2.09 -8.68 1.56
N LEU A 56 -1.03 -7.86 1.41
CA LEU A 56 0.26 -8.30 0.87
C LEU A 56 0.89 -9.41 1.71
N ALA A 57 0.63 -9.43 3.02
CA ALA A 57 1.12 -10.48 3.91
C ALA A 57 0.58 -11.88 3.57
N SER A 58 -0.52 -11.96 2.80
CA SER A 58 -1.07 -13.22 2.30
C SER A 58 -0.39 -13.71 1.01
N VAL A 59 0.40 -12.87 0.35
CA VAL A 59 1.05 -13.19 -0.92
C VAL A 59 2.43 -13.78 -0.66
N GLU A 60 2.45 -15.11 -0.60
CA GLU A 60 3.66 -15.92 -0.51
C GLU A 60 3.73 -16.89 -1.70
N LEU A 61 4.85 -16.87 -2.42
CA LEU A 61 5.05 -17.73 -3.59
C LEU A 61 5.76 -19.03 -3.21
N ALA A 62 5.11 -20.15 -3.53
CA ALA A 62 5.71 -21.47 -3.41
C ALA A 62 6.92 -21.64 -4.37
N PRO A 63 7.90 -22.50 -4.07
CA PRO A 63 9.08 -22.71 -4.92
C PRO A 63 8.77 -23.10 -6.38
N GLN A 64 7.64 -23.76 -6.62
CA GLN A 64 7.18 -24.17 -7.95
C GLN A 64 6.39 -23.08 -8.69
N ASP A 65 6.10 -21.95 -8.05
CA ASP A 65 5.33 -20.86 -8.65
C ASP A 65 6.08 -20.27 -9.87
N PRO A 66 5.44 -20.15 -11.04
CA PRO A 66 6.05 -19.57 -12.23
C PRO A 66 6.58 -18.13 -12.03
N LEU A 67 5.89 -17.31 -11.24
CA LEU A 67 6.33 -15.95 -10.93
C LEU A 67 7.64 -16.00 -10.16
N ARG A 68 7.72 -16.83 -9.12
CA ARG A 68 8.91 -16.96 -8.28
C ARG A 68 10.11 -17.41 -9.10
N ARG A 69 9.95 -18.45 -9.93
CA ARG A 69 11.03 -18.92 -10.82
C ARG A 69 11.46 -17.85 -11.82
N GLY A 70 10.51 -17.10 -12.36
CA GLY A 70 10.78 -15.98 -13.27
C GLY A 70 11.58 -14.88 -12.59
N LEU A 71 11.17 -14.50 -11.38
CA LEU A 71 11.85 -13.50 -10.54
C LEU A 71 13.25 -13.95 -10.15
N GLU A 72 13.42 -15.19 -9.66
CA GLU A 72 14.73 -15.74 -9.31
C GLU A 72 15.67 -15.76 -10.53
N SER A 73 15.15 -16.17 -11.69
CA SER A 73 15.93 -16.18 -12.92
C SER A 73 16.34 -14.78 -13.37
N ALA A 74 15.40 -13.83 -13.38
CA ALA A 74 15.68 -12.43 -13.71
C ALA A 74 16.65 -11.82 -12.69
N ALA A 75 16.46 -12.11 -11.40
CA ALA A 75 17.30 -11.61 -10.33
C ALA A 75 18.75 -11.98 -10.54
N ARG A 76 19.10 -13.17 -11.07
CA ARG A 76 20.50 -13.56 -11.35
C ARG A 76 21.24 -12.55 -12.23
N ASN A 77 20.55 -11.94 -13.19
CA ASN A 77 21.11 -11.01 -14.17
C ASN A 77 20.80 -9.54 -13.84
N ALA A 78 19.98 -9.27 -12.84
CA ALA A 78 19.58 -7.92 -12.46
C ALA A 78 20.71 -7.19 -11.70
N GLY A 79 21.17 -6.08 -12.27
CA GLY A 79 21.93 -5.04 -11.56
C GLY A 79 21.02 -3.90 -11.08
N GLU A 80 21.62 -2.76 -10.73
CA GLU A 80 20.88 -1.55 -10.30
C GLU A 80 20.06 -0.91 -11.43
N ALA A 81 20.59 -0.93 -12.66
CA ALA A 81 19.88 -0.48 -13.87
C ALA A 81 18.71 -1.42 -14.25
N GLY A 82 18.74 -2.66 -13.75
CA GLY A 82 17.72 -3.67 -13.97
C GLY A 82 17.91 -4.51 -15.22
N THR A 83 17.06 -5.52 -15.34
CA THR A 83 16.97 -6.43 -16.49
C THR A 83 15.51 -6.56 -16.92
N LEU A 84 15.26 -6.87 -18.18
CA LEU A 84 13.92 -7.12 -18.68
C LEU A 84 13.56 -8.60 -18.54
N ALA A 85 12.35 -8.89 -18.09
CA ALA A 85 11.82 -10.24 -17.97
C ALA A 85 10.33 -10.27 -18.29
N ARG A 86 9.86 -11.37 -18.88
CA ARG A 86 8.43 -11.65 -18.98
C ARG A 86 7.99 -12.48 -17.79
N LEU A 87 7.17 -11.90 -16.93
CA LEU A 87 6.74 -12.52 -15.67
C LEU A 87 5.27 -12.87 -15.71
N ARG A 88 4.92 -14.05 -15.19
CA ARG A 88 3.54 -14.51 -15.12
C ARG A 88 3.04 -14.42 -13.69
N PHE A 89 2.10 -13.54 -13.43
CA PHE A 89 1.58 -13.32 -12.08
C PHE A 89 0.45 -14.32 -11.75
N PRO A 90 0.36 -14.79 -10.49
CA PRO A 90 -0.75 -15.61 -10.01
C PRO A 90 -2.10 -14.90 -10.21
N GLY A 91 -3.15 -15.66 -10.52
CA GLY A 91 -4.50 -15.10 -10.72
C GLY A 91 -4.70 -14.31 -12.01
N PHE A 92 -3.63 -13.95 -12.73
CA PHE A 92 -3.71 -13.15 -13.94
C PHE A 92 -3.88 -14.03 -15.20
N ARG A 93 -4.98 -13.82 -15.93
CA ARG A 93 -5.32 -14.62 -17.13
C ARG A 93 -4.77 -14.04 -18.44
N VAL A 94 -4.31 -12.79 -18.46
CA VAL A 94 -3.98 -12.04 -19.69
C VAL A 94 -2.49 -12.19 -20.10
N GLY A 95 -1.92 -13.38 -19.91
CA GLY A 95 -0.54 -13.67 -20.32
C GLY A 95 0.53 -13.02 -19.42
N PRO A 96 1.82 -13.19 -19.76
CA PRO A 96 2.92 -12.62 -18.99
C PRO A 96 3.07 -11.11 -19.26
N LEU A 97 3.42 -10.35 -18.22
CA LEU A 97 3.77 -8.92 -18.31
C LEU A 97 5.24 -8.74 -18.65
N LEU A 98 5.57 -7.76 -19.49
CA LEU A 98 6.95 -7.30 -19.64
C LEU A 98 7.32 -6.43 -18.44
N CYS A 99 8.29 -6.89 -17.67
CA CYS A 99 8.72 -6.22 -16.45
C CYS A 99 10.19 -5.80 -16.53
N ARG A 100 10.53 -4.70 -15.84
CA ARG A 100 11.89 -4.39 -15.44
C ARG A 100 12.11 -4.89 -14.01
N VAL A 101 13.11 -5.74 -13.82
CA VAL A 101 13.50 -6.29 -12.51
C VAL A 101 14.83 -5.67 -12.09
N ARG A 102 14.87 -5.01 -10.94
CA ARG A 102 16.03 -4.31 -10.37
C ARG A 102 16.33 -4.84 -8.99
N ARG A 103 17.62 -4.93 -8.63
CA ARG A 103 18.01 -5.18 -7.24
C ARG A 103 18.14 -3.84 -6.52
N LEU A 104 17.49 -3.72 -5.37
CA LEU A 104 17.65 -2.59 -4.46
C LEU A 104 18.15 -3.09 -3.10
N ARG A 105 18.50 -2.14 -2.23
CA ARG A 105 18.69 -2.39 -0.80
C ARG A 105 17.48 -1.82 -0.06
N SER A 106 16.93 -2.61 0.85
CA SER A 106 15.94 -2.14 1.82
C SER A 106 16.60 -1.18 2.82
N PRO A 107 15.82 -0.43 3.61
CA PRO A 107 16.35 0.41 4.68
C PRO A 107 17.13 -0.37 5.75
N GLN A 108 16.86 -1.67 5.89
CA GLN A 108 17.60 -2.59 6.76
C GLN A 108 18.87 -3.17 6.09
N GLY A 109 19.18 -2.76 4.85
CA GLY A 109 20.35 -3.20 4.09
C GLY A 109 20.19 -4.53 3.34
N GLU A 110 19.06 -5.24 3.53
CA GLU A 110 18.75 -6.48 2.83
C GLU A 110 18.51 -6.24 1.34
N ARG A 111 18.93 -7.17 0.48
CA ARG A 111 18.65 -7.09 -0.96
C ARG A 111 17.19 -7.41 -1.23
N VAL A 112 16.54 -6.59 -2.03
CA VAL A 112 15.14 -6.77 -2.46
C VAL A 112 15.04 -6.61 -3.97
N LEU A 113 13.95 -7.11 -4.55
CA LEU A 113 13.70 -7.07 -5.99
C LEU A 113 12.58 -6.08 -6.28
N LEU A 114 12.90 -4.97 -6.94
CA LEU A 114 11.92 -4.04 -7.49
C LEU A 114 11.48 -4.53 -8.87
N VAL A 115 10.19 -4.63 -9.09
CA VAL A 115 9.58 -5.11 -10.33
C VAL A 115 8.61 -4.05 -10.84
N GLU A 116 8.92 -3.46 -11.97
CA GLU A 116 8.12 -2.44 -12.65
C GLU A 116 7.45 -3.09 -13.87
N ALA A 117 6.11 -3.06 -13.99
CA ALA A 117 5.44 -3.48 -15.22
C ALA A 117 5.55 -2.40 -16.30
N LEU A 118 5.99 -2.76 -17.50
CA LEU A 118 6.24 -1.80 -18.59
C LEU A 118 5.10 -1.72 -19.60
N ASP A 119 4.31 -2.78 -19.73
CA ASP A 119 3.23 -2.92 -20.71
C ASP A 119 1.86 -3.20 -20.06
N ALA A 120 1.76 -3.01 -18.74
CA ALA A 120 0.49 -3.06 -18.04
C ALA A 120 -0.37 -1.85 -18.43
N ARG A 121 -1.69 -2.05 -18.52
CA ARG A 121 -2.62 -0.97 -18.79
C ARG A 121 -2.72 -0.07 -17.54
N PRO A 122 -2.58 1.25 -17.68
CA PRO A 122 -2.82 2.17 -16.57
C PRO A 122 -4.23 1.97 -16.02
N HIS A 123 -4.37 1.90 -14.69
CA HIS A 123 -5.67 2.02 -14.02
C HIS A 123 -5.83 3.48 -13.60
N TRP A 124 -7.02 4.05 -13.80
CA TRP A 124 -7.32 5.45 -13.48
C TRP A 124 -7.98 5.55 -12.11
N GLY A 125 -7.42 6.39 -11.23
CA GLY A 125 -7.94 6.65 -9.88
C GLY A 125 -6.84 6.99 -8.87
N ILE A 126 -6.00 8.00 -9.12
CA ILE A 126 -4.70 8.13 -8.44
C ILE A 126 -4.81 8.34 -6.91
N GLU A 127 -5.64 9.27 -6.45
CA GLU A 127 -5.65 9.67 -5.04
C GLU A 127 -6.57 8.79 -4.18
N SER A 128 -7.80 8.56 -4.64
CA SER A 128 -8.77 7.74 -3.90
C SER A 128 -8.30 6.29 -3.78
N ASP A 129 -7.66 5.73 -4.82
CA ASP A 129 -7.11 4.38 -4.75
C ASP A 129 -5.92 4.32 -3.80
N LEU A 130 -5.06 5.35 -3.79
CA LEU A 130 -3.95 5.45 -2.85
C LEU A 130 -4.45 5.43 -1.40
N LEU A 131 -5.39 6.32 -1.07
CA LEU A 131 -5.93 6.40 0.28
C LEU A 131 -6.67 5.11 0.68
N SER A 132 -7.45 4.54 -0.23
CA SER A 132 -8.20 3.30 0.04
C SER A 132 -7.27 2.11 0.26
N PHE A 133 -6.21 2.00 -0.56
CA PHE A 133 -5.26 0.90 -0.49
C PHE A 133 -4.44 0.91 0.80
N PHE A 134 -4.01 2.09 1.27
CA PHE A 134 -3.30 2.23 2.55
C PHE A 134 -4.23 2.37 3.77
N SER A 135 -5.54 2.21 3.57
CA SER A 135 -6.53 2.14 4.65
C SER A 135 -6.90 0.68 4.98
N GLY A 136 -7.48 0.46 6.15
CA GLY A 136 -8.05 -0.82 6.58
C GLY A 136 -9.23 -0.62 7.54
N ALA A 137 -9.60 -1.67 8.26
CA ALA A 137 -10.69 -1.61 9.24
C ALA A 137 -10.38 -0.65 10.39
N ASP A 138 -9.18 -0.76 10.98
CA ASP A 138 -8.80 0.00 12.17
C ASP A 138 -8.01 1.28 11.85
N PHE A 139 -7.60 1.45 10.59
CA PHE A 139 -6.74 2.56 10.17
C PHE A 139 -7.26 3.21 8.89
N ARG A 140 -6.98 4.50 8.72
CA ARG A 140 -7.21 5.21 7.45
C ARG A 140 -5.96 5.93 7.02
N ALA A 141 -5.70 5.93 5.72
CA ALA A 141 -4.73 6.82 5.13
C ALA A 141 -5.36 8.20 4.90
N VAL A 142 -4.59 9.26 5.14
CA VAL A 142 -5.00 10.65 4.87
C VAL A 142 -3.87 11.39 4.17
N LEU A 143 -4.23 12.33 3.29
CA LEU A 143 -3.27 13.32 2.81
C LEU A 143 -3.14 14.44 3.84
N VAL A 144 -1.90 14.82 4.12
CA VAL A 144 -1.52 15.95 4.96
C VAL A 144 -0.98 17.04 4.02
N GLY A 145 -1.53 18.25 4.15
CA GLY A 145 -1.21 19.40 3.30
C GLY A 145 0.24 19.90 3.40
N PRO A 146 0.61 20.92 2.60
CA PRO A 146 2.01 21.28 2.30
C PRO A 146 2.79 22.00 3.41
N GLU A 147 2.31 22.07 4.66
CA GLU A 147 3.16 22.49 5.80
C GLU A 147 4.07 21.33 6.24
N LEU A 148 4.95 20.88 5.33
CA LEU A 148 6.24 20.32 5.73
C LEU A 148 7.20 21.50 5.92
N PRO A 149 7.91 21.60 7.07
CA PRO A 149 8.82 22.73 7.32
C PRO A 149 9.88 22.83 6.21
N PRO A 150 10.27 24.05 5.81
CA PRO A 150 11.28 24.26 4.78
C PRO A 150 12.62 23.69 5.24
N GLY A 151 13.08 22.61 4.60
CA GLY A 151 14.38 21.98 4.87
C GLY A 151 14.40 20.45 4.94
N GLU A 152 13.26 19.76 4.93
CA GLU A 152 13.21 18.29 4.93
C GLU A 152 12.78 17.71 3.58
N PRO A 153 13.69 17.04 2.86
CA PRO A 153 13.30 15.97 1.95
C PRO A 153 14.11 14.69 2.13
N ALA A 154 13.37 13.56 2.14
CA ALA A 154 13.69 12.18 1.72
C ALA A 154 13.34 11.08 2.74
N ASP A 155 13.23 11.39 4.05
CA ASP A 155 13.18 10.35 5.11
C ASP A 155 11.93 10.41 6.01
N ALA A 156 10.78 10.90 5.54
CA ALA A 156 9.64 11.17 6.43
C ALA A 156 9.27 9.94 7.30
N ARG A 157 9.38 10.14 8.62
CA ARG A 157 9.00 9.23 9.71
C ARG A 157 8.50 10.10 10.86
N VAL A 158 7.30 9.88 11.37
CA VAL A 158 6.97 10.37 12.73
C VAL A 158 6.34 9.25 13.56
N VAL A 159 7.13 8.79 14.52
CA VAL A 159 6.82 7.73 15.47
C VAL A 159 6.07 8.34 16.66
N ASP A 160 4.75 8.30 16.56
CA ASP A 160 3.77 8.35 17.67
C ASP A 160 2.43 7.77 17.17
N GLY A 161 2.51 6.66 16.41
CA GLY A 161 1.36 5.92 15.88
C GLY A 161 0.70 6.47 14.60
N ARG A 162 1.22 7.55 13.99
CA ARG A 162 0.63 8.25 12.82
C ARG A 162 1.57 8.45 11.63
N GLY A 163 2.58 7.60 11.44
CA GLY A 163 3.72 7.85 10.54
C GLY A 163 3.35 8.41 9.15
N LEU A 164 4.23 9.29 8.64
CA LEU A 164 4.04 10.13 7.46
C LEU A 164 5.04 9.76 6.36
N VAL A 165 4.63 9.75 5.09
CA VAL A 165 5.50 9.61 3.91
C VAL A 165 5.28 10.78 2.96
N ALA A 166 6.34 11.43 2.50
CA ALA A 166 6.23 12.53 1.54
C ALA A 166 5.89 12.02 0.12
N LEU A 167 4.88 12.62 -0.50
CA LEU A 167 4.44 12.40 -1.87
C LEU A 167 4.71 13.65 -2.71
N PRO A 168 5.47 13.55 -3.81
CA PRO A 168 5.58 14.64 -4.75
C PRO A 168 4.24 14.85 -5.49
N ASN A 169 3.68 16.05 -5.45
CA ASN A 169 2.50 16.44 -6.23
C ASN A 169 2.78 17.76 -7.01
N PRO A 170 2.04 18.07 -8.08
CA PRO A 170 2.30 19.25 -8.91
C PRO A 170 2.04 20.61 -8.22
N SER A 171 1.41 20.61 -7.04
CA SER A 171 1.09 21.79 -6.23
C SER A 171 1.98 21.94 -4.98
N GLY A 172 2.92 21.01 -4.72
CA GLY A 172 3.76 20.94 -3.53
C GLY A 172 4.05 19.50 -3.07
N VAL A 173 4.69 19.33 -1.92
CA VAL A 173 4.82 18.00 -1.29
C VAL A 173 3.64 17.80 -0.35
N ALA A 174 2.81 16.79 -0.60
CA ALA A 174 1.80 16.34 0.35
C ALA A 174 2.34 15.15 1.13
N GLY A 175 2.00 15.02 2.42
CA GLY A 175 2.32 13.82 3.18
C GLY A 175 1.20 12.78 3.11
N LEU A 176 1.51 11.50 3.13
CA LEU A 176 0.59 10.38 3.37
C LEU A 176 0.77 9.92 4.80
N ALA A 177 -0.27 10.04 5.64
CA ALA A 177 -0.25 9.52 7.00
C ALA A 177 -1.19 8.33 7.14
N ILE A 178 -0.79 7.29 7.89
CA ILE A 178 -1.67 6.18 8.29
C ILE A 178 -2.03 6.37 9.76
N VAL A 179 -3.30 6.71 10.03
CA VAL A 179 -3.79 7.02 11.37
C VAL A 179 -4.85 6.01 11.83
N PRO A 180 -4.97 5.73 13.14
CA PRO A 180 -6.12 4.97 13.65
C PRO A 180 -7.42 5.63 13.19
N ARG A 181 -8.42 4.82 12.82
CA ARG A 181 -9.78 5.33 12.76
C ARG A 181 -10.18 5.63 14.19
N GLU A 182 -10.55 6.87 14.48
CA GLU A 182 -11.18 7.16 15.76
C GLU A 182 -12.37 6.21 15.90
N ALA A 183 -12.44 5.50 17.03
CA ALA A 183 -13.66 4.80 17.39
C ALA A 183 -14.76 5.86 17.29
N GLY A 184 -15.73 5.67 16.37
CA GLY A 184 -16.92 6.51 16.38
C GLY A 184 -17.45 6.57 17.80
N PRO A 185 -18.08 7.69 18.22
CA PRO A 185 -18.69 7.75 19.55
C PRO A 185 -19.48 6.45 19.74
N PRO A 186 -19.34 5.76 20.88
CA PRO A 186 -20.05 4.51 21.10
C PRO A 186 -21.49 4.79 20.72
N ALA A 187 -22.05 3.95 19.83
CA ALA A 187 -23.42 4.08 19.39
C ALA A 187 -24.23 4.33 20.66
N THR A 188 -24.71 5.55 20.82
CA THR A 188 -25.47 5.90 22.01
C THR A 188 -26.72 5.09 21.82
N HIS A 189 -26.79 3.93 22.48
CA HIS A 189 -28.04 3.27 22.72
C HIS A 189 -28.88 4.36 23.38
N ALA A 190 -29.82 4.91 22.61
CA ALA A 190 -30.88 5.76 23.11
C ALA A 190 -31.71 4.88 24.06
N SER A 191 -31.20 4.71 25.28
CA SER A 191 -31.98 4.25 26.41
C SER A 191 -33.01 5.32 26.70
N GLY A 192 -34.28 4.96 26.54
CA GLY A 192 -35.40 5.72 27.08
C GLY A 192 -35.99 6.76 26.12
N GLN A 193 -36.74 6.31 25.11
CA GLN A 193 -38.00 6.99 24.86
C GLN A 193 -38.90 6.72 26.06
N ASP A 194 -38.99 7.71 26.94
CA ASP A 194 -40.00 7.80 27.97
C ASP A 194 -41.35 7.95 27.25
N VAL A 195 -42.11 6.86 27.14
CA VAL A 195 -43.47 6.87 26.62
C VAL A 195 -44.35 7.39 27.76
N PRO A 196 -44.96 8.58 27.64
CA PRO A 196 -45.85 9.06 28.70
C PRO A 196 -47.04 8.12 28.81
N ALA A 197 -47.36 7.72 30.05
CA ALA A 197 -48.46 6.83 30.36
C ALA A 197 -49.79 7.38 29.79
N PRO A 198 -50.69 6.52 29.27
CA PRO A 198 -52.00 6.95 28.81
C PRO A 198 -52.80 7.50 30.01
N GLY A 199 -53.33 8.72 29.84
CA GLY A 199 -54.17 9.38 30.83
C GLY A 199 -55.46 8.60 31.10
N PRO A 200 -56.09 8.81 32.28
CA PRO A 200 -57.28 8.07 32.68
C PRO A 200 -58.48 8.35 31.74
N PRO A 201 -59.37 7.37 31.53
CA PRO A 201 -60.54 7.54 30.68
C PRO A 201 -61.54 8.55 31.30
N PRO A 202 -62.32 9.25 30.47
CA PRO A 202 -63.30 10.21 30.95
C PRO A 202 -64.44 9.53 31.72
N PRO A 203 -65.03 10.22 32.72
CA PRO A 203 -66.16 9.69 33.48
C PRO A 203 -67.41 9.53 32.59
N ALA A 204 -68.19 8.50 32.90
CA ALA A 204 -69.43 8.11 32.21
C ALA A 204 -70.56 9.13 32.34
#